data_AF-A0A919XTP0-F1
#
_entry.id   AF-A0A919XTP0-F1
#
_cell.length_a   1.000
_cell.length_b   1.000
_cell.length_c   1.000
_cell.angle_alpha   90.00
_cell.angle_beta   90.00
_cell.angle_gamma   90.00
#
_symmetry.space_group_name_H-M   'P 1'
#
loop_
_entity.id
_entity.type
_entity.pdbx_description
1 polymer ?
#
loop_
_entity_poly.entity_id
_entity_poly.type
_entity_poly.pdbx_seq_one_letter_code
_entity_poly.pdbx_strand_id
1 'polypeptide(L)'
;MERITWQDCVDLSREILYSPPGNWTHDIPEGLARFERRVILPSGHKKVLFRGENYAGEWPEEEWDRLAKPREPDPVQLELF
;
A
#
# COMPACT_ATOMS: atom_id res chain seq x y z
N MET A 1 15.63 -8.55 -8.17
CA MET A 1 14.49 -9.16 -7.46
C MET A 1 14.99 -9.53 -6.09
N GLU A 2 14.59 -8.79 -5.06
CA GLU A 2 15.02 -9.03 -3.68
C GLU A 2 14.20 -10.18 -3.09
N ARG A 3 14.85 -11.11 -2.39
CA ARG A 3 14.17 -12.20 -1.69
C ARG A 3 14.03 -11.80 -0.24
N ILE A 4 12.79 -11.76 0.23
CA ILE A 4 12.45 -11.45 1.62
C ILE A 4 11.88 -12.71 2.28
N THR A 5 12.15 -12.87 3.57
CA THR A 5 11.60 -13.94 4.39
C THR A 5 10.15 -13.62 4.78
N TRP A 6 9.47 -14.59 5.39
CA TRP A 6 8.16 -14.33 5.98
C TRP A 6 8.22 -13.25 7.07
N GLN A 7 9.29 -13.25 7.88
CA GLN A 7 9.46 -12.25 8.94
C GLN A 7 9.61 -10.85 8.36
N ASP A 8 10.40 -10.71 7.29
CA ASP A 8 10.55 -9.43 6.58
C ASP A 8 9.20 -8.94 6.02
N CYS A 9 8.33 -9.83 5.53
CA CYS A 9 6.96 -9.45 5.12
C CYS A 9 6.13 -8.93 6.30
N VAL A 10 6.22 -9.57 7.47
CA VAL A 10 5.53 -9.13 8.68
C VAL A 10 6.03 -7.76 9.11
N ASP A 11 7.34 -7.55 9.09
CA ASP A 11 7.97 -6.30 9.48
C ASP A 11 7.59 -5.18 8.50
N LEU A 12 7.56 -5.45 7.19
CA LEU A 12 7.04 -4.53 6.17
C LEU A 12 5.59 -4.12 6.43
N SER A 13 4.70 -5.08 6.73
CA SER A 13 3.30 -4.75 7.05
C SER A 13 3.18 -3.89 8.31
N ARG A 14 4.05 -4.08 9.30
CA ARG A 14 4.11 -3.21 10.50
C ARG A 14 4.63 -1.82 10.16
N GLU A 15 5.70 -1.71 9.37
CA GLU A 15 6.22 -0.42 8.92
C GLU A 15 5.15 0.38 8.17
N ILE A 16 4.42 -0.27 7.28
CA ILE A 16 3.30 0.32 6.56
C ILE A 16 2.24 0.82 7.56
N LEU A 17 1.81 -0.02 8.50
CA LEU A 17 0.80 0.33 9.51
C LEU A 17 1.19 1.56 10.35
N TYR A 18 2.46 1.70 10.71
CA TYR A 18 2.96 2.80 11.55
C TYR A 18 3.47 4.01 10.77
N SER A 19 3.52 3.92 9.44
CA SER A 19 3.81 5.07 8.59
C SER A 19 2.73 6.16 8.76
N PRO A 20 3.09 7.44 8.60
CA PRO A 20 2.13 8.53 8.69
C PRO A 20 0.93 8.32 7.76
N PRO A 21 -0.31 8.58 8.22
CA PRO A 21 -1.49 8.55 7.36
C PRO A 21 -1.43 9.68 6.32
N GLY A 22 -2.17 9.54 5.22
CA GLY A 22 -2.23 10.53 4.14
C GLY A 22 -1.31 10.20 2.97
N ASN A 23 -1.13 11.19 2.08
CA ASN A 23 -0.51 11.02 0.76
C ASN A 23 -1.16 9.89 -0.05
N TRP A 24 -2.49 9.86 -0.05
CA TRP A 24 -3.27 8.84 -0.72
C TRP A 24 -3.01 8.89 -2.22
N THR A 25 -2.58 7.76 -2.78
CA THR A 25 -2.22 7.66 -4.20
C THR A 25 -3.28 6.95 -5.01
N HIS A 26 -4.20 6.23 -4.37
CA HIS A 26 -5.26 5.48 -5.04
C HIS A 26 -6.56 5.53 -4.26
N ASP A 27 -7.67 5.53 -5.00
CA ASP A 27 -8.99 5.22 -4.48
C ASP A 27 -9.24 3.72 -4.66
N ILE A 28 -9.58 3.02 -3.57
CA ILE A 28 -10.00 1.61 -3.57
C ILE A 28 -11.44 1.49 -3.04
N PRO A 29 -12.15 0.38 -3.32
CA PRO A 29 -13.47 0.09 -2.74
C PRO A 29 -13.64 0.36 -1.24
N GLU A 30 -12.61 0.10 -0.41
CA GLU A 30 -12.62 0.29 1.04
C GLU A 30 -12.32 1.74 1.47
N GLY A 31 -11.95 2.61 0.54
CA GLY A 31 -11.60 4.01 0.80
C GLY A 31 -10.28 4.44 0.18
N LEU A 32 -9.51 5.24 0.90
CA LEU A 32 -8.24 5.79 0.42
C LEU A 32 -7.08 4.84 0.71
N ALA A 33 -6.20 4.67 -0.27
CA ALA A 33 -5.01 3.85 -0.14
C ALA A 33 -3.76 4.55 -0.67
N ARG A 34 -2.64 4.32 0.00
CA ARG A 34 -1.31 4.65 -0.50
C ARG A 34 -0.60 3.36 -0.89
N PHE A 35 -0.28 3.24 -2.17
CA PHE A 35 0.57 2.17 -2.68
C PHE A 35 1.94 2.19 -1.99
N GLU A 36 2.40 1.03 -1.52
CA GLU A 36 3.71 0.90 -0.86
C GLU A 36 4.66 0.00 -1.67
N ARG A 37 4.25 -1.24 -1.96
CA ARG A 37 5.15 -2.22 -2.60
C ARG A 37 4.40 -3.36 -3.30
N ARG A 38 5.04 -3.97 -4.31
CA ARG A 38 4.64 -5.27 -4.87
C ARG A 38 5.56 -6.38 -4.36
N VAL A 39 4.99 -7.51 -3.97
CA VAL A 39 5.72 -8.68 -3.47
C VAL A 39 5.31 -9.94 -4.23
N ILE A 40 6.26 -10.86 -4.40
CA ILE A 40 6.03 -12.18 -5.03
C ILE A 40 6.26 -13.25 -3.96
N LEU A 41 5.24 -14.04 -3.69
CA LEU A 41 5.32 -15.16 -2.76
C LEU A 41 6.12 -16.32 -3.37
N PRO A 42 6.68 -17.23 -2.57
CA PRO A 42 7.34 -18.45 -3.07
C PRO A 42 6.44 -19.31 -3.98
N SER A 43 5.12 -19.24 -3.78
CA SER A 43 4.11 -19.90 -4.61
C SER A 43 3.92 -19.25 -6.00
N GLY A 44 4.62 -18.15 -6.30
CA GLY A 44 4.47 -17.37 -7.53
C GLY A 44 3.34 -16.34 -7.51
N HIS A 45 2.48 -16.35 -6.49
CA HIS A 45 1.40 -15.38 -6.35
C HIS A 45 1.97 -13.99 -6.05
N LYS A 46 1.42 -12.98 -6.72
CA LYS A 46 1.83 -11.59 -6.55
C LYS A 46 0.79 -10.80 -5.76
N LYS A 47 1.27 -9.93 -4.89
CA LYS A 47 0.43 -9.07 -4.05
C LYS A 47 0.94 -7.64 -4.05
N VAL A 48 0.02 -6.70 -3.82
CA VAL A 48 0.31 -5.30 -3.49
C VAL A 48 0.12 -5.11 -2.00
N LEU A 49 1.10 -4.51 -1.33
CA LEU A 49 0.99 -3.98 0.01
C LEU A 49 0.67 -2.48 -0.07
N PHE A 50 -0.25 -2.03 0.76
CA PHE A 50 -0.69 -0.64 0.78
C PHE A 50 -1.04 -0.17 2.19
N ARG A 51 -0.94 1.13 2.40
CA ARG A 51 -1.43 1.81 3.60
C ARG A 51 -2.87 2.24 3.38
N GLY A 52 -3.79 1.76 4.21
CA GLY A 52 -5.12 2.37 4.38
C GLY A 52 -5.11 3.39 5.52
N GLU A 53 -6.23 4.08 5.77
CA GLU A 53 -6.31 5.13 6.80
C GLU A 53 -5.82 4.67 8.19
N ASN A 54 -6.31 3.50 8.63
CA ASN A 54 -6.04 2.97 9.98
C ASN A 54 -5.50 1.53 9.96
N TYR A 55 -5.09 1.02 8.80
CA TYR A 55 -4.63 -0.36 8.65
C TYR A 55 -3.53 -0.49 7.58
N ALA A 56 -2.81 -1.61 7.59
CA ALA A 56 -2.00 -2.06 6.47
C ALA A 56 -2.80 -3.14 5.73
N GLY A 57 -2.91 -3.00 4.41
CA GLY A 57 -3.66 -3.90 3.55
C GLY A 57 -2.77 -4.67 2.60
N GLU A 58 -3.25 -5.84 2.18
CA GLU A 58 -2.64 -6.62 1.11
C GLU A 58 -3.71 -7.11 0.14
N TRP A 59 -3.49 -6.93 -1.16
CA TRP A 59 -4.38 -7.40 -2.22
C TRP A 59 -3.63 -8.22 -3.26
N PRO A 60 -4.28 -9.16 -3.96
CA PRO A 60 -3.73 -9.73 -5.19
C PRO A 60 -3.37 -8.63 -6.21
N GLU A 61 -2.25 -8.79 -6.92
CA GLU A 61 -1.80 -7.83 -7.95
C GLU A 61 -2.90 -7.52 -8.97
N GLU A 62 -3.58 -8.56 -9.45
CA GLU A 62 -4.63 -8.45 -10.47
C GLU A 62 -5.86 -7.68 -9.98
N GLU A 63 -6.19 -7.81 -8.69
CA GLU A 63 -7.32 -7.07 -8.10
C GLU A 63 -6.97 -5.60 -7.91
N TRP A 64 -5.76 -5.31 -7.44
CA TRP A 64 -5.26 -3.94 -7.35
C TRP A 64 -5.28 -3.26 -8.72
N ASP A 65 -4.71 -3.89 -9.74
CA ASP A 65 -4.62 -3.33 -11.09
C ASP A 65 -6.00 -3.10 -11.73
N ARG A 66 -7.01 -3.86 -11.32
CA ARG A 66 -8.39 -3.73 -11.81
C ARG A 66 -9.22 -2.70 -11.04
N LEU A 67 -9.02 -2.59 -9.73
CA LEU A 67 -9.92 -1.87 -8.82
C LEU A 67 -9.35 -0.56 -8.29
N ALA A 68 -8.03 -0.50 -8.05
CA ALA A 68 -7.38 0.67 -7.49
C ALA A 68 -7.22 1.74 -8.57
N LYS A 69 -7.93 2.86 -8.40
CA LYS A 69 -7.86 3.98 -9.35
C LYS A 69 -6.79 4.95 -8.89
N PRO A 70 -5.81 5.31 -9.74
CA PRO A 70 -4.83 6.33 -9.39
C PRO A 70 -5.53 7.64 -9.03
N ARG A 71 -5.09 8.23 -7.93
CA ARG A 71 -5.52 9.52 -7.41
C ARG A 71 -4.40 10.53 -7.62
N GLU A 72 -4.72 11.71 -8.12
CA GLU A 72 -3.78 12.82 -8.05
C GLU A 72 -3.55 13.17 -6.58
N PRO A 73 -2.31 13.17 -6.08
CA PRO A 73 -2.06 13.55 -4.69
C PRO A 73 -2.63 14.95 -4.46
N ASP A 74 -3.39 15.11 -3.38
CA ASP A 74 -3.97 16.42 -3.06
C ASP A 74 -2.82 17.45 -3.08
N PRO A 75 -2.97 18.59 -3.79
CA PRO A 75 -1.93 19.59 -3.83
C PRO A 75 -1.64 19.99 -2.40
N VAL A 76 -0.42 19.68 -1.94
CA VAL A 76 -0.04 19.85 -0.54
C VAL A 76 0.08 21.35 -0.26
N GLN A 77 -1.05 22.02 -0.02
CA GLN A 77 -1.05 23.40 0.44
C GLN A 77 -0.87 23.34 1.97
N LEU A 78 0.39 23.34 2.39
CA LEU A 78 0.77 23.42 3.80
C LEU A 78 0.69 24.89 4.23
N GLU A 79 -0.13 25.19 5.23
CA GLU A 79 -0.02 26.44 5.98
C GLU A 79 0.86 26.19 7.21
N LEU A 80 1.93 26.97 7.34
CA LEU A 80 2.78 26.99 8.53
C LEU A 80 2.08 27.85 9.60
N PHE A 81 2.02 27.35 10.83
CA PHE A 81 1.64 28.11 12.02
C PHE A 81 2.79 28.15 13.02
#